data_AF-A0A559K4J5-F1
#
_entry.id   AF-A0A559K4J5-F1
#
_cell.length_a   1.000
_cell.length_b   1.000
_cell.length_c   1.000
_cell.angle_alpha   90.00
_cell.angle_beta   90.00
_cell.angle_gamma   90.00
#
_symmetry.space_group_name_H-M   'P 1'
#
loop_
_entity.id
_entity.type
_entity.pdbx_description
1 polymer ?
#
loop_
_entity_poly.entity_id
_entity_poly.type
_entity_poly.pdbx_seq_one_letter_code
_entity_poly.pdbx_strand_id
1 'polypeptide(L)'
;MNSTSMLEQMTYEQRYLIHQAMADLDPQYDETAQLLVYSSGRHNVRESSHYLIGLLIRNAPGDVARACDIIERIIDNQYDLPDEIYHGTFKRAPQEPNPPCGSLPWKSFAPGFAYFLDTTLAQISAELSQGNKELERRFQAAVDHVLPTVWTTYDPNWREFIACDFAAVLAYFEELLPAELVRRMEASMVLAVRGSIDRRRSDAIPMNTNIELMHIFICDFYGHRLNNPAWIEHAHEEAQRFYESFVEFKSFAEFNSTTYYSVDLMALGLWRACGKSESIRAIGREVELGLWENIALFYNAEMANLSGPFTRGYEMEMTEHSMLGVIFFLVLGRGYEHLVVPNVESASDPLLALVGFQVPEHVKPYLLQHQGDRQVEKQFRELCERSKPGENTPLCTATAWIERDVMIGGMAGSLNTSGQLHPATLYWKTEAGKLYTMRLLRREPGGRWGAHYRGITYNAKAEKDQLSVQVQFDTPRELELFFEISGEQLDSAEITDSFWRLPGLNLEVEANAPSPVIVQRDGGLEIVYPYQPAAGTIGQMSFILKRVQT
;
A
#
# COMPACT_ATOMS: atom_id res chain seq x y z
N MET A 1 -40.71 11.50 -9.79
CA MET A 1 -39.98 12.79 -9.86
C MET A 1 -38.63 12.45 -10.45
N ASN A 2 -38.20 13.10 -11.54
CA ASN A 2 -36.88 12.84 -12.11
C ASN A 2 -35.82 13.26 -11.10
N SER A 3 -35.32 12.29 -10.32
CA SER A 3 -34.12 12.46 -9.51
C SER A 3 -32.97 12.67 -10.49
N THR A 4 -32.47 13.89 -10.59
CA THR A 4 -31.20 14.23 -11.24
C THR A 4 -30.15 13.20 -10.77
N SER A 5 -29.54 12.47 -11.70
CA SER A 5 -28.64 11.36 -11.34
C SER A 5 -27.49 11.86 -10.46
N MET A 6 -26.94 11.02 -9.57
CA MET A 6 -25.82 11.45 -8.72
C MET A 6 -24.65 12.01 -9.56
N LEU A 7 -24.40 11.40 -10.71
CA LEU A 7 -23.41 11.86 -11.69
C LEU A 7 -23.63 13.31 -12.16
N GLU A 8 -24.87 13.75 -12.33
CA GLU A 8 -25.19 15.13 -12.74
C GLU A 8 -24.88 16.15 -11.63
N GLN A 9 -24.88 15.72 -10.37
CA GLN A 9 -24.60 16.57 -9.20
C GLN A 9 -23.10 16.67 -8.88
N MET A 10 -22.29 15.77 -9.45
CA MET A 10 -20.84 15.72 -9.23
C MET A 10 -20.10 16.92 -9.84
N THR A 11 -18.88 17.21 -9.35
CA THR A 11 -18.00 18.22 -9.96
C THR A 11 -17.49 17.76 -11.32
N TYR A 12 -16.76 18.64 -12.02
CA TYR A 12 -16.12 18.25 -13.29
C TYR A 12 -15.12 17.11 -13.08
N GLU A 13 -14.30 17.21 -12.04
CA GLU A 13 -13.23 16.27 -11.68
C GLU A 13 -13.80 14.90 -11.35
N GLN A 14 -14.85 14.87 -10.51
CA GLN A 14 -15.56 13.64 -10.16
C GLN A 14 -16.17 12.97 -11.41
N ARG A 15 -16.85 13.74 -12.28
CA ARG A 15 -17.41 13.18 -13.52
C ARG A 15 -16.33 12.68 -14.47
N TYR A 16 -15.23 13.42 -14.62
CA TYR A 16 -14.10 13.02 -15.45
C TYR A 16 -13.60 11.63 -15.03
N LEU A 17 -13.39 11.47 -13.72
CA LEU A 17 -12.91 10.23 -13.14
C LEU A 17 -13.90 9.07 -13.33
N ILE A 18 -15.20 9.30 -13.08
CA ILE A 18 -16.24 8.29 -13.32
C ILE A 18 -16.28 7.88 -14.79
N HIS A 19 -16.22 8.82 -15.73
CA HIS A 19 -16.24 8.49 -17.15
C HIS A 19 -15.02 7.66 -17.59
N GLN A 20 -13.83 8.01 -17.09
CA GLN A 20 -12.61 7.26 -17.40
C GLN A 20 -12.66 5.85 -16.80
N ALA A 21 -13.02 5.72 -15.53
CA ALA A 21 -13.12 4.43 -14.85
C ALA A 21 -14.16 3.53 -15.52
N MET A 22 -15.36 4.05 -15.82
CA MET A 22 -16.40 3.24 -16.45
C MET A 22 -16.03 2.83 -17.89
N ALA A 23 -15.29 3.65 -18.63
CA ALA A 23 -14.80 3.28 -19.96
C ALA A 23 -13.79 2.12 -19.91
N ASP A 24 -13.03 2.00 -18.83
CA ASP A 24 -12.08 0.90 -18.62
C ASP A 24 -12.76 -0.36 -18.05
N LEU A 25 -13.68 -0.19 -17.10
CA LEU A 25 -14.29 -1.31 -16.35
C LEU A 25 -15.45 -1.98 -17.10
N ASP A 26 -16.26 -1.23 -17.88
CA ASP A 26 -17.39 -1.81 -18.62
C ASP A 26 -16.97 -2.96 -19.57
N PRO A 27 -15.90 -2.83 -20.38
CA PRO A 27 -15.43 -3.93 -21.23
C PRO A 27 -14.92 -5.16 -20.47
N GLN A 28 -14.60 -5.01 -19.19
CA GLN A 28 -14.07 -6.08 -18.33
C GLN A 28 -15.18 -6.85 -17.60
N TYR A 29 -16.44 -6.44 -17.72
CA TYR A 29 -17.56 -7.15 -17.07
C TYR A 29 -17.94 -8.43 -17.83
N ASP A 30 -17.84 -9.58 -17.17
CA ASP A 30 -18.34 -10.85 -17.67
C ASP A 30 -19.80 -11.06 -17.22
N GLU A 31 -20.75 -10.97 -18.15
CA GLU A 31 -22.18 -11.16 -17.91
C GLU A 31 -22.54 -12.56 -17.36
N THR A 32 -21.74 -13.59 -17.66
CA THR A 32 -21.99 -14.96 -17.21
C THR A 32 -21.50 -15.15 -15.78
N ALA A 33 -20.30 -14.66 -15.48
CA ALA A 33 -19.73 -14.76 -14.13
C ALA A 33 -20.28 -13.70 -13.17
N GLN A 34 -20.81 -12.59 -13.71
CA GLN A 34 -21.29 -11.42 -13.01
C GLN A 34 -20.19 -10.74 -12.17
N LEU A 35 -18.96 -10.72 -12.69
CA LEU A 35 -17.78 -10.07 -12.08
C LEU A 35 -16.91 -9.46 -13.17
N LEU A 36 -16.03 -8.56 -12.77
CA LEU A 36 -14.91 -8.15 -13.60
C LEU A 36 -13.92 -9.29 -13.83
N VAL A 37 -13.35 -9.34 -15.03
CA VAL A 37 -12.31 -10.29 -15.43
C VAL A 37 -11.03 -9.57 -15.83
N TYR A 38 -9.90 -9.99 -15.26
CA TYR A 38 -8.59 -9.50 -15.66
C TYR A 38 -8.17 -10.04 -17.03
N SER A 39 -7.18 -9.40 -17.64
CA SER A 39 -6.50 -9.90 -18.85
C SER A 39 -5.93 -11.33 -18.68
N SER A 40 -5.67 -11.76 -17.44
CA SER A 40 -5.26 -13.13 -17.10
C SER A 40 -6.38 -14.18 -17.24
N GLY A 41 -7.63 -13.76 -17.47
CA GLY A 41 -8.83 -14.61 -17.49
C GLY A 41 -9.38 -14.94 -16.09
N ARG A 42 -8.76 -14.43 -15.03
CA ARG A 42 -9.23 -14.61 -13.65
C ARG A 42 -10.22 -13.49 -13.28
N HIS A 43 -11.32 -13.87 -12.63
CA HIS A 43 -12.30 -12.90 -12.15
C HIS A 43 -11.85 -12.28 -10.84
N ASN A 44 -12.30 -11.06 -10.56
CA ASN A 44 -11.94 -10.36 -9.34
C ASN A 44 -13.16 -9.96 -8.51
N VAL A 45 -13.20 -10.44 -7.27
CA VAL A 45 -14.29 -10.15 -6.33
C VAL A 45 -14.21 -8.72 -5.75
N ARG A 46 -13.04 -8.23 -5.36
CA ARG A 46 -12.87 -6.89 -4.76
C ARG A 46 -13.03 -5.80 -5.81
N GLU A 47 -12.39 -5.93 -6.96
CA GLU A 47 -12.45 -4.86 -7.97
C GLU A 47 -13.88 -4.76 -8.55
N SER A 48 -14.65 -5.85 -8.52
CA SER A 48 -16.09 -5.80 -8.81
C SER A 48 -16.90 -5.02 -7.77
N SER A 49 -16.48 -4.98 -6.49
CA SER A 49 -17.14 -4.16 -5.47
C SER A 49 -16.91 -2.66 -5.66
N HIS A 50 -15.81 -2.25 -6.31
CA HIS A 50 -15.64 -0.88 -6.74
C HIS A 50 -16.45 -0.55 -8.01
N TYR A 51 -16.49 -1.46 -8.98
CA TYR A 51 -17.24 -1.26 -10.25
C TYR A 51 -18.74 -1.03 -10.03
N LEU A 52 -19.37 -1.77 -9.12
CA LEU A 52 -20.80 -1.57 -8.81
C LEU A 52 -21.07 -0.15 -8.29
N ILE A 53 -20.12 0.50 -7.60
CA ILE A 53 -20.29 1.89 -7.15
C ILE A 53 -20.37 2.81 -8.37
N GLY A 54 -19.51 2.60 -9.38
CA GLY A 54 -19.56 3.33 -10.63
C GLY A 54 -20.88 3.13 -11.40
N LEU A 55 -21.41 1.90 -11.43
CA LEU A 55 -22.74 1.60 -11.98
C LEU A 55 -23.85 2.38 -11.26
N LEU A 56 -23.84 2.40 -9.92
CA LEU A 56 -24.86 3.08 -9.13
C LEU A 56 -24.77 4.61 -9.22
N ILE A 57 -23.56 5.17 -9.33
CA ILE A 57 -23.35 6.60 -9.59
C ILE A 57 -23.90 6.99 -10.97
N ARG A 58 -23.59 6.19 -12.00
CA ARG A 58 -24.00 6.44 -13.39
C ARG A 58 -25.51 6.24 -13.57
N ASN A 59 -26.07 5.18 -12.99
CA ASN A 59 -27.48 4.82 -13.01
C ASN A 59 -28.12 4.86 -14.41
N ALA A 60 -27.39 4.38 -15.43
CA ALA A 60 -27.92 4.21 -16.78
C ALA A 60 -28.85 2.97 -16.85
N PRO A 61 -29.67 2.82 -17.90
CA PRO A 61 -30.52 1.64 -18.06
C PRO A 61 -29.73 0.32 -17.99
N GLY A 62 -30.05 -0.52 -17.01
CA GLY A 62 -29.39 -1.80 -16.76
C GLY A 62 -28.34 -1.78 -15.63
N ASP A 63 -27.81 -0.60 -15.27
CA ASP A 63 -26.74 -0.48 -14.27
C ASP A 63 -27.14 -1.01 -12.90
N VAL A 64 -28.36 -0.68 -12.43
CA VAL A 64 -28.85 -1.15 -11.12
C VAL A 64 -29.03 -2.66 -11.09
N ALA A 65 -29.53 -3.26 -12.17
CA ALA A 65 -29.69 -4.71 -12.27
C ALA A 65 -28.31 -5.40 -12.23
N ARG A 66 -27.36 -4.89 -13.00
CA ARG A 66 -25.97 -5.37 -13.01
C ARG A 66 -25.30 -5.20 -11.64
N ALA A 67 -25.50 -4.07 -10.97
CA ALA A 67 -24.99 -3.84 -9.62
C ALA A 67 -25.58 -4.86 -8.62
N CYS A 68 -26.87 -5.17 -8.70
CA CYS A 68 -27.50 -6.20 -7.87
C CYS A 68 -26.86 -7.58 -8.10
N ASP A 69 -26.67 -7.98 -9.36
CA ASP A 69 -26.03 -9.24 -9.74
C ASP A 69 -24.61 -9.36 -9.19
N ILE A 70 -23.83 -8.27 -9.27
CA ILE A 70 -22.47 -8.21 -8.72
C ILE A 70 -22.50 -8.37 -7.19
N ILE A 71 -23.40 -7.67 -6.48
CA ILE A 71 -23.52 -7.77 -5.02
C ILE A 71 -23.81 -9.22 -4.61
N GLU A 72 -24.77 -9.88 -5.28
CA GLU A 72 -25.09 -11.28 -5.00
C GLU A 72 -23.88 -12.18 -5.21
N ARG A 73 -23.16 -12.00 -6.32
CA ARG A 73 -21.99 -12.80 -6.65
C ARG A 73 -20.83 -12.59 -5.68
N ILE A 74 -20.62 -11.37 -5.19
CA ILE A 74 -19.62 -11.08 -4.15
C ILE A 74 -19.98 -11.81 -2.86
N ILE A 75 -21.24 -11.73 -2.42
CA ILE A 75 -21.71 -12.41 -1.20
C ILE A 75 -21.54 -13.93 -1.32
N ASP A 76 -21.84 -14.51 -2.48
CA ASP A 76 -21.64 -15.95 -2.75
C ASP A 76 -20.16 -16.40 -2.64
N ASN A 77 -19.21 -15.46 -2.71
CA ASN A 77 -17.78 -15.71 -2.58
C ASN A 77 -17.23 -15.45 -1.17
N GLN A 78 -18.09 -15.18 -0.18
CA GLN A 78 -17.69 -14.98 1.21
C GLN A 78 -17.48 -16.31 1.95
N TYR A 79 -16.46 -16.38 2.82
CA TYR A 79 -16.23 -17.53 3.68
C TYR A 79 -17.05 -17.46 4.98
N ASP A 80 -18.07 -18.30 5.09
CA ASP A 80 -18.83 -18.50 6.34
C ASP A 80 -18.31 -19.72 7.13
N LEU A 81 -17.12 -19.57 7.71
CA LEU A 81 -16.45 -20.63 8.46
C LEU A 81 -15.96 -20.11 9.83
N PRO A 82 -16.81 -20.03 10.87
CA PRO A 82 -16.54 -19.28 12.11
C PRO A 82 -15.34 -19.75 12.93
N ASP A 83 -14.91 -21.00 12.72
CA ASP A 83 -13.74 -21.58 13.39
C ASP A 83 -12.43 -21.35 12.62
N GLU A 84 -12.51 -20.85 11.38
CA GLU A 84 -11.35 -20.61 10.51
C GLU A 84 -10.82 -19.19 10.60
N ILE A 85 -9.49 -19.02 10.45
CA ILE A 85 -8.82 -17.72 10.56
C ILE A 85 -9.24 -16.73 9.45
N TYR A 86 -9.74 -17.27 8.34
CA TYR A 86 -10.25 -16.53 7.19
C TYR A 86 -11.78 -16.34 7.23
N HIS A 87 -12.44 -16.57 8.36
CA HIS A 87 -13.87 -16.29 8.52
C HIS A 87 -14.23 -14.85 8.11
N GLY A 88 -15.32 -14.72 7.35
CA GLY A 88 -15.91 -13.45 6.96
C GLY A 88 -15.15 -12.69 5.87
N THR A 89 -13.95 -13.12 5.47
CA THR A 89 -13.29 -12.59 4.26
C THR A 89 -13.88 -13.21 3.00
N PHE A 90 -13.42 -12.76 1.84
CA PHE A 90 -13.92 -13.16 0.54
C PHE A 90 -12.81 -13.85 -0.25
N LYS A 91 -13.21 -14.72 -1.18
CA LYS A 91 -12.30 -15.18 -2.24
C LYS A 91 -11.76 -13.99 -3.01
N ARG A 92 -10.49 -14.05 -3.41
CA ARG A 92 -9.96 -13.06 -4.38
C ARG A 92 -10.56 -13.26 -5.76
N ALA A 93 -10.73 -14.52 -6.14
CA ALA A 93 -11.38 -14.95 -7.37
C ALA A 93 -12.20 -16.22 -7.11
N PRO A 94 -13.39 -16.39 -7.73
CA PRO A 94 -14.17 -17.63 -7.62
C PRO A 94 -13.39 -18.89 -8.00
N GLN A 95 -12.44 -18.75 -8.93
CA GLN A 95 -11.58 -19.83 -9.43
C GLN A 95 -10.52 -20.29 -8.41
N GLU A 96 -10.27 -19.54 -7.33
CA GLU A 96 -9.29 -19.96 -6.33
C GLU A 96 -9.78 -21.17 -5.53
N PRO A 97 -8.87 -22.13 -5.23
CA PRO A 97 -9.17 -23.19 -4.29
C PRO A 97 -9.49 -22.60 -2.91
N ASN A 98 -10.30 -23.31 -2.14
CA ASN A 98 -10.53 -22.92 -0.76
C ASN A 98 -9.25 -23.17 0.07
N PRO A 99 -8.95 -22.31 1.07
CA PRO A 99 -7.89 -22.59 2.02
C PRO A 99 -8.18 -23.90 2.78
N PRO A 100 -7.15 -24.56 3.34
CA PRO A 100 -7.34 -25.69 4.24
C PRO A 100 -8.24 -25.33 5.44
N CYS A 101 -9.02 -26.29 5.93
CA CYS A 101 -9.98 -26.13 7.03
C CYS A 101 -9.64 -27.12 8.17
N GLY A 102 -9.88 -26.72 9.41
CA GLY A 102 -9.73 -27.53 10.63
C GLY A 102 -8.29 -27.76 11.06
N SER A 103 -7.32 -27.09 10.44
CA SER A 103 -5.89 -27.36 10.66
C SER A 103 -5.24 -26.45 11.70
N LEU A 104 -5.89 -25.35 12.09
CA LEU A 104 -5.30 -24.33 12.96
C LEU A 104 -6.33 -23.80 13.97
N PRO A 105 -6.22 -24.15 15.27
CA PRO A 105 -7.10 -23.63 16.32
C PRO A 105 -6.70 -22.20 16.72
N TRP A 106 -6.72 -21.28 15.75
CA TRP A 106 -6.12 -19.94 15.84
C TRP A 106 -6.67 -19.09 16.99
N LYS A 107 -7.94 -19.28 17.38
CA LYS A 107 -8.57 -18.60 18.52
C LYS A 107 -8.04 -19.02 19.89
N SER A 108 -7.30 -20.12 19.97
CA SER A 108 -6.75 -20.66 21.23
C SER A 108 -5.29 -20.26 21.48
N PHE A 109 -4.60 -19.74 20.46
CA PHE A 109 -3.22 -19.33 20.62
C PHE A 109 -3.12 -17.94 21.26
N ALA A 110 -1.99 -17.69 21.92
CA ALA A 110 -1.66 -16.36 22.40
C ALA A 110 -1.45 -15.39 21.22
N PRO A 111 -1.64 -14.08 21.44
CA PRO A 111 -1.33 -13.06 20.45
C PRO A 111 0.04 -13.23 19.82
N GLY A 112 0.13 -13.06 18.50
CA GLY A 112 1.40 -13.17 17.79
C GLY A 112 1.83 -14.58 17.36
N PHE A 113 1.00 -15.61 17.55
CA PHE A 113 1.40 -16.99 17.23
C PHE A 113 1.84 -17.19 15.77
N ALA A 114 1.27 -16.43 14.82
CA ALA A 114 1.60 -16.56 13.41
C ALA A 114 3.07 -16.23 13.12
N TYR A 115 3.65 -15.28 13.87
CA TYR A 115 5.07 -14.97 13.81
C TYR A 115 5.93 -16.20 14.16
N PHE A 116 5.57 -16.90 15.24
CA PHE A 116 6.29 -18.09 15.69
C PHE A 116 6.11 -19.25 14.71
N LEU A 117 4.91 -19.40 14.14
CA LEU A 117 4.63 -20.40 13.12
C LEU A 117 5.46 -20.15 11.85
N ASP A 118 5.44 -18.92 11.32
CA ASP A 118 6.26 -18.49 10.16
C ASP A 118 7.74 -18.76 10.40
N THR A 119 8.26 -18.32 11.55
CA THR A 119 9.67 -18.50 11.91
C THR A 119 10.06 -19.97 12.03
N THR A 120 9.19 -20.80 12.62
CA THR A 120 9.41 -22.25 12.76
C THR A 120 9.42 -22.93 11.39
N LEU A 121 8.45 -22.61 10.53
CA LEU A 121 8.37 -23.16 9.17
C LEU A 121 9.59 -22.75 8.32
N ALA A 122 10.04 -21.50 8.45
CA ALA A 122 11.24 -21.02 7.77
C ALA A 122 12.50 -21.77 8.21
N GLN A 123 12.66 -22.03 9.52
CA GLN A 123 13.78 -22.81 10.06
C GLN A 123 13.75 -24.26 9.57
N ILE A 124 12.59 -24.91 9.61
CA ILE A 124 12.42 -26.28 9.10
C ILE A 124 12.73 -26.34 7.61
N SER A 125 12.23 -25.38 6.83
CA SER A 125 12.52 -25.28 5.39
C SER A 125 14.01 -25.14 5.12
N ALA A 126 14.73 -24.31 5.89
CA ALA A 126 16.17 -24.12 5.75
C ALA A 126 16.94 -25.42 6.03
N GLU A 127 16.61 -26.12 7.12
CA GLU A 127 17.24 -27.40 7.49
C GLU A 127 16.97 -28.51 6.48
N LEU A 128 15.73 -28.62 5.98
CA LEU A 128 15.34 -29.65 5.00
C LEU A 128 15.92 -29.39 3.62
N SER A 129 15.93 -28.13 3.17
CA SER A 129 16.38 -27.79 1.84
C SER A 129 17.89 -27.75 1.70
N GLN A 130 18.62 -27.38 2.77
CA GLN A 130 20.06 -27.09 2.73
C GLN A 130 20.42 -26.17 1.56
N GLY A 131 19.57 -25.17 1.27
CA GLY A 131 19.72 -24.23 0.15
C GLY A 131 19.15 -24.70 -1.19
N ASN A 132 18.52 -25.88 -1.27
CA ASN A 132 17.86 -26.36 -2.48
C ASN A 132 16.48 -25.70 -2.69
N LYS A 133 16.40 -24.74 -3.62
CA LYS A 133 15.19 -23.96 -3.94
C LYS A 133 13.98 -24.80 -4.36
N GLU A 134 14.19 -25.94 -5.03
CA GLU A 134 13.07 -26.83 -5.39
C GLU A 134 12.50 -27.54 -4.17
N LEU A 135 13.33 -27.91 -3.20
CA LEU A 135 12.87 -28.45 -1.93
C LEU A 135 12.14 -27.38 -1.10
N GLU A 136 12.65 -26.15 -1.04
CA GLU A 136 11.94 -25.03 -0.40
C GLU A 136 10.56 -24.83 -1.00
N ARG A 137 10.45 -24.81 -2.33
CA ARG A 137 9.17 -24.66 -3.04
C ARG A 137 8.21 -25.81 -2.74
N ARG A 138 8.70 -27.05 -2.71
CA ARG A 138 7.87 -28.22 -2.36
C ARG A 138 7.43 -28.20 -0.90
N PHE A 139 8.31 -27.78 0.00
CA PHE A 139 7.98 -27.62 1.41
C PHE A 139 6.88 -26.57 1.59
N GLN A 140 7.03 -25.39 0.97
CA GLN A 140 6.01 -24.35 1.02
C GLN A 140 4.68 -24.83 0.42
N ALA A 141 4.72 -25.53 -0.72
CA ALA A 141 3.51 -26.12 -1.29
C ALA A 141 2.85 -27.12 -0.32
N ALA A 142 3.62 -27.96 0.39
CA ALA A 142 3.07 -28.87 1.39
C ALA A 142 2.46 -28.11 2.58
N VAL A 143 3.09 -27.03 3.03
CA VAL A 143 2.54 -26.12 4.06
C VAL A 143 1.19 -25.57 3.60
N ASP A 144 1.10 -25.04 2.38
CA ASP A 144 -0.13 -24.41 1.85
C ASP A 144 -1.28 -25.42 1.65
N HIS A 145 -0.98 -26.72 1.51
CA HIS A 145 -2.00 -27.77 1.49
C HIS A 145 -2.54 -28.13 2.88
N VAL A 146 -1.80 -27.82 3.94
CA VAL A 146 -2.16 -28.18 5.32
C VAL A 146 -2.66 -26.98 6.10
N LEU A 147 -2.06 -25.81 5.91
CA LEU A 147 -2.32 -24.59 6.67
C LEU A 147 -2.89 -23.48 5.78
N PRO A 148 -3.82 -22.66 6.31
CA PRO A 148 -4.27 -21.45 5.63
C PRO A 148 -3.18 -20.37 5.74
N THR A 149 -2.22 -20.37 4.82
CA THR A 149 -1.16 -19.34 4.73
C THR A 149 -1.70 -18.00 4.25
N VAL A 150 -1.55 -16.95 5.06
CA VAL A 150 -1.97 -15.56 4.76
C VAL A 150 -1.31 -15.05 3.47
N TRP A 151 -2.07 -14.35 2.63
CA TRP A 151 -1.72 -13.82 1.30
C TRP A 151 -1.39 -14.86 0.23
N THR A 152 -1.15 -16.11 0.62
CA THR A 152 -0.96 -17.22 -0.32
C THR A 152 -2.28 -17.92 -0.62
N THR A 153 -2.94 -18.50 0.39
CA THR A 153 -4.18 -19.27 0.21
C THR A 153 -5.44 -18.42 0.35
N TYR A 154 -5.37 -17.30 1.06
CA TYR A 154 -6.44 -16.29 1.16
C TYR A 154 -5.85 -14.91 1.46
N ASP A 155 -6.66 -13.87 1.28
CA ASP A 155 -6.32 -12.52 1.73
C ASP A 155 -7.36 -12.04 2.77
N PRO A 156 -6.95 -11.74 4.02
CA PRO A 156 -7.89 -11.25 5.02
C PRO A 156 -8.34 -9.81 4.75
N ASN A 157 -7.58 -9.02 4.00
CA ASN A 157 -7.83 -7.59 3.77
C ASN A 157 -9.05 -7.37 2.85
N TRP A 158 -9.39 -8.35 2.01
CA TRP A 158 -10.57 -8.28 1.11
C TRP A 158 -11.84 -7.98 1.88
N ARG A 159 -11.92 -8.48 3.12
CA ARG A 159 -13.00 -8.21 4.05
C ARG A 159 -13.18 -6.73 4.32
N GLU A 160 -12.10 -6.02 4.67
CA GLU A 160 -12.15 -4.60 5.01
C GLU A 160 -12.44 -3.74 3.77
N PHE A 161 -11.86 -4.05 2.60
CA PHE A 161 -12.17 -3.35 1.35
C PHE A 161 -13.64 -3.50 0.93
N ILE A 162 -14.14 -4.74 0.84
CA ILE A 162 -15.52 -5.00 0.39
C ILE A 162 -16.53 -4.47 1.42
N ALA A 163 -16.21 -4.53 2.72
CA ALA A 163 -17.08 -3.97 3.75
C ALA A 163 -17.18 -2.43 3.67
N CYS A 164 -16.08 -1.75 3.31
CA CYS A 164 -16.08 -0.31 3.02
C CYS A 164 -16.94 0.02 1.80
N ASP A 165 -16.82 -0.74 0.71
CA ASP A 165 -17.62 -0.54 -0.49
C ASP A 165 -19.11 -0.73 -0.21
N PHE A 166 -19.48 -1.81 0.48
CA PHE A 166 -20.87 -2.07 0.86
C PHE A 166 -21.41 -0.99 1.81
N ALA A 167 -20.56 -0.43 2.69
CA ALA A 167 -20.96 0.68 3.55
C ALA A 167 -21.28 1.93 2.74
N ALA A 168 -20.45 2.25 1.73
CA ALA A 168 -20.73 3.35 0.81
C ALA A 168 -22.02 3.10 0.01
N VAL A 169 -22.22 1.88 -0.50
CA VAL A 169 -23.44 1.50 -1.22
C VAL A 169 -24.69 1.68 -0.38
N LEU A 170 -24.69 1.14 0.84
CA LEU A 170 -25.80 1.26 1.78
C LEU A 170 -26.01 2.70 2.24
N ALA A 171 -24.97 3.52 2.30
CA ALA A 171 -25.10 4.93 2.68
C ALA A 171 -25.73 5.80 1.59
N TYR A 172 -25.43 5.52 0.31
CA TYR A 172 -25.77 6.43 -0.80
C TYR A 172 -26.82 5.89 -1.77
N PHE A 173 -26.97 4.57 -1.87
CA PHE A 173 -27.73 3.93 -2.95
C PHE A 173 -28.72 2.87 -2.47
N GLU A 174 -28.95 2.72 -1.16
CA GLU A 174 -29.85 1.72 -0.59
C GLU A 174 -31.26 1.77 -1.22
N GLU A 175 -31.78 2.96 -1.50
CA GLU A 175 -33.11 3.15 -2.11
C GLU A 175 -33.23 2.56 -3.53
N LEU A 176 -32.11 2.31 -4.21
CA LEU A 176 -32.08 1.69 -5.54
C LEU A 176 -32.11 0.15 -5.46
N LEU A 177 -31.83 -0.42 -4.29
CA LEU A 177 -31.64 -1.86 -4.13
C LEU A 177 -32.91 -2.57 -3.64
N PRO A 178 -33.14 -3.83 -4.05
CA PRO A 178 -34.20 -4.65 -3.46
C PRO A 178 -33.98 -4.85 -1.96
N ALA A 179 -35.04 -4.72 -1.17
CA ALA A 179 -34.96 -4.85 0.30
C ALA A 179 -34.41 -6.22 0.77
N GLU A 180 -34.61 -7.29 0.00
CA GLU A 180 -34.01 -8.60 0.29
C GLU A 180 -32.49 -8.61 0.07
N LEU A 181 -32.01 -7.94 -0.97
CA LEU A 181 -30.58 -7.83 -1.24
C LEU A 181 -29.89 -7.04 -0.14
N VAL A 182 -30.51 -5.94 0.34
CA VAL A 182 -30.02 -5.17 1.49
C VAL A 182 -29.88 -6.06 2.74
N ARG A 183 -30.87 -6.92 3.04
CA ARG A 183 -30.77 -7.88 4.14
C ARG A 183 -29.62 -8.88 3.96
N ARG A 184 -29.39 -9.37 2.73
CA ARG A 184 -28.25 -10.25 2.42
C ARG A 184 -26.92 -9.53 2.62
N MET A 185 -26.81 -8.27 2.20
CA MET A 185 -25.62 -7.45 2.45
C MET A 185 -25.36 -7.30 3.94
N GLU A 186 -26.38 -6.98 4.74
CA GLU A 186 -26.26 -6.88 6.20
C GLU A 186 -25.80 -8.20 6.85
N ALA A 187 -26.38 -9.33 6.43
CA ALA A 187 -25.96 -10.64 6.92
C ALA A 187 -24.50 -10.95 6.58
N SER A 188 -24.07 -10.64 5.34
CA SER A 188 -22.66 -10.74 4.92
C SER A 188 -21.74 -9.86 5.77
N MET A 189 -22.18 -8.65 6.09
CA MET A 189 -21.40 -7.70 6.89
C MET A 189 -21.32 -8.11 8.37
N VAL A 190 -22.29 -8.87 8.88
CA VAL A 190 -22.17 -9.50 10.20
C VAL A 190 -20.98 -10.46 10.25
N LEU A 191 -20.77 -11.26 9.20
CA LEU A 191 -19.63 -12.19 9.12
C LEU A 191 -18.32 -11.40 9.01
N ALA A 192 -18.28 -10.39 8.13
CA ALA A 192 -17.11 -9.56 7.91
C ALA A 192 -16.67 -8.82 9.20
N VAL A 193 -17.58 -8.11 9.87
CA VAL A 193 -17.22 -7.35 11.08
C VAL A 193 -16.79 -8.28 12.22
N ARG A 194 -17.46 -9.42 12.41
CA ARG A 194 -17.04 -10.42 13.40
C ARG A 194 -15.65 -10.96 13.12
N GLY A 195 -15.38 -11.38 11.88
CA GLY A 195 -14.05 -11.86 11.48
C GLY A 195 -12.97 -10.78 11.62
N SER A 196 -13.31 -9.52 11.37
CA SER A 196 -12.39 -8.39 11.52
C SER A 196 -12.04 -8.12 12.99
N ILE A 197 -13.03 -8.13 13.89
CA ILE A 197 -12.82 -8.00 15.34
C ILE A 197 -12.01 -9.19 15.89
N ASP A 198 -12.33 -10.43 15.48
CA ASP A 198 -11.57 -11.60 15.93
C ASP A 198 -10.11 -11.54 15.44
N ARG A 199 -9.85 -11.12 14.18
CA ARG A 199 -8.48 -10.85 13.68
C ARG A 199 -7.78 -9.82 14.57
N ARG A 200 -8.42 -8.67 14.81
CA ARG A 200 -7.83 -7.58 15.59
C ARG A 200 -7.48 -8.01 17.02
N ARG A 201 -8.35 -8.78 17.67
CA ARG A 201 -8.14 -9.24 19.06
C ARG A 201 -7.11 -10.35 19.19
N SER A 202 -7.03 -11.23 18.18
CA SER A 202 -6.05 -12.32 18.19
C SER A 202 -4.63 -11.85 17.89
N ASP A 203 -4.46 -10.70 17.23
CA ASP A 203 -3.18 -10.22 16.70
C ASP A 203 -2.40 -11.32 15.95
N ALA A 204 -3.14 -12.27 15.35
CA ALA A 204 -2.58 -13.35 14.57
C ALA A 204 -2.07 -12.84 13.21
N ILE A 205 -2.74 -11.82 12.68
CA ILE A 205 -2.38 -11.19 11.41
C ILE A 205 -2.46 -9.69 11.67
N PRO A 206 -1.31 -9.01 11.78
CA PRO A 206 -1.29 -7.57 12.01
C PRO A 206 -2.16 -6.82 11.00
N MET A 207 -2.75 -5.72 11.46
CA MET A 207 -3.44 -4.77 10.60
C MET A 207 -2.46 -3.63 10.30
N ASN A 208 -2.17 -3.45 9.03
CA ASN A 208 -1.47 -2.30 8.49
C ASN A 208 -2.34 -1.03 8.64
N THR A 209 -1.75 0.15 8.46
CA THR A 209 -2.42 1.43 8.78
C THR A 209 -3.75 1.56 8.04
N ASN A 210 -3.76 1.26 6.74
CA ASN A 210 -4.96 1.33 5.92
C ASN A 210 -6.05 0.34 6.38
N ILE A 211 -5.67 -0.88 6.73
CA ILE A 211 -6.60 -1.93 7.19
C ILE A 211 -7.16 -1.60 8.58
N GLU A 212 -6.35 -1.01 9.46
CA GLU A 212 -6.79 -0.56 10.79
C GLU A 212 -7.80 0.60 10.67
N LEU A 213 -7.53 1.58 9.79
CA LEU A 213 -8.47 2.66 9.50
C LEU A 213 -9.81 2.14 8.94
N MET A 214 -9.77 1.17 8.02
CA MET A 214 -10.99 0.52 7.51
C MET A 214 -11.70 -0.30 8.59
N HIS A 215 -10.96 -1.03 9.42
CA HIS A 215 -11.51 -1.82 10.52
C HIS A 215 -12.33 -0.95 11.48
N ILE A 216 -11.77 0.18 11.91
CA ILE A 216 -12.45 1.14 12.79
C ILE A 216 -13.71 1.67 12.10
N PHE A 217 -13.62 2.05 10.82
CA PHE A 217 -14.77 2.53 10.04
C PHE A 217 -15.90 1.51 9.99
N ILE A 218 -15.63 0.26 9.60
CA ILE A 218 -16.67 -0.75 9.43
C ILE A 218 -17.30 -1.14 10.77
N CYS A 219 -16.53 -1.15 11.86
CA CYS A 219 -17.07 -1.41 13.20
C CYS A 219 -18.00 -0.28 13.65
N ASP A 220 -17.65 0.99 13.41
CA ASP A 220 -18.54 2.13 13.69
C ASP A 220 -19.80 2.09 12.82
N PHE A 221 -19.62 2.00 11.50
CA PHE A 221 -20.72 2.07 10.54
C PHE A 221 -21.75 0.95 10.76
N TYR A 222 -21.31 -0.31 10.76
CA TYR A 222 -22.21 -1.45 10.93
C TYR A 222 -22.65 -1.63 12.39
N GLY A 223 -21.86 -1.19 13.37
CA GLY A 223 -22.28 -1.13 14.77
C GLY A 223 -23.52 -0.26 14.94
N HIS A 224 -23.53 0.94 14.37
CA HIS A 224 -24.72 1.80 14.37
C HIS A 224 -25.85 1.26 13.49
N ARG A 225 -25.53 0.79 12.27
CA ARG A 225 -26.56 0.27 11.34
C ARG A 225 -27.34 -0.91 11.93
N LEU A 226 -26.64 -1.82 12.60
CA LEU A 226 -27.23 -3.04 13.17
C LEU A 226 -27.57 -2.92 14.66
N ASN A 227 -27.48 -1.72 15.23
CA ASN A 227 -27.71 -1.44 16.66
C ASN A 227 -26.91 -2.36 17.59
N ASN A 228 -25.63 -2.56 17.31
CA ASN A 228 -24.72 -3.39 18.10
C ASN A 228 -23.77 -2.53 18.95
N PRO A 229 -24.08 -2.30 20.24
CA PRO A 229 -23.30 -1.41 21.10
C PRO A 229 -21.86 -1.90 21.32
N ALA A 230 -21.61 -3.22 21.33
CA ALA A 230 -20.27 -3.77 21.52
C ALA A 230 -19.34 -3.47 20.34
N TRP A 231 -19.88 -3.36 19.11
CA TRP A 231 -19.09 -2.98 17.95
C TRP A 231 -18.79 -1.48 17.92
N ILE A 232 -19.75 -0.66 18.36
CA ILE A 232 -19.55 0.79 18.52
C ILE A 232 -18.46 1.06 19.57
N GLU A 233 -18.55 0.40 20.73
CA GLU A 233 -17.54 0.51 21.79
C GLU A 233 -16.15 0.07 21.30
N HIS A 234 -16.07 -1.09 20.63
CA HIS A 234 -14.83 -1.57 20.02
C HIS A 234 -14.25 -0.55 19.02
N ALA A 235 -15.08 0.04 18.15
CA ALA A 235 -14.63 1.06 17.20
C ALA A 235 -14.05 2.30 17.91
N HIS A 236 -14.67 2.75 19.01
CA HIS A 236 -14.19 3.91 19.77
C HIS A 236 -12.86 3.61 20.46
N GLU A 237 -12.70 2.43 21.06
CA GLU A 237 -11.45 2.02 21.68
C GLU A 237 -10.30 1.91 20.67
N GLU A 238 -10.55 1.32 19.50
CA GLU A 238 -9.54 1.19 18.45
C GLU A 238 -9.21 2.56 17.83
N ALA A 239 -10.20 3.43 17.61
CA ALA A 239 -9.97 4.80 17.13
C ALA A 239 -9.09 5.60 18.10
N GLN A 240 -9.35 5.50 19.40
CA GLN A 240 -8.56 6.17 20.42
C GLN A 240 -7.13 5.63 20.47
N ARG A 241 -6.93 4.31 20.43
CA ARG A 241 -5.60 3.69 20.38
C ARG A 241 -4.80 4.06 19.14
N PHE A 242 -5.46 4.09 17.98
CA PHE A 242 -4.86 4.56 16.74
C PHE A 242 -4.43 6.02 16.87
N TYR A 243 -5.31 6.89 17.38
CA TYR A 243 -5.01 8.30 17.56
C TYR A 243 -3.84 8.53 18.52
N GLU A 244 -3.80 7.84 19.67
CA GLU A 244 -2.70 7.92 20.63
C GLU A 244 -1.35 7.53 20.01
N SER A 245 -1.34 6.50 19.17
CA SER A 245 -0.14 6.08 18.42
C SER A 245 0.24 7.12 17.36
N PHE A 246 -0.75 7.69 16.67
CA PHE A 246 -0.53 8.70 15.64
C PHE A 246 0.06 9.99 16.21
N VAL A 247 -0.44 10.50 17.33
CA VAL A 247 -0.02 11.80 17.88
C VAL A 247 1.43 11.84 18.38
N GLU A 248 2.06 10.68 18.66
CA GLU A 248 3.47 10.60 19.07
C GLU A 248 4.37 11.33 18.07
N PHE A 249 4.12 11.11 16.77
CA PHE A 249 4.91 11.69 15.69
C PHE A 249 4.10 12.42 14.62
N LYS A 250 2.77 12.37 14.69
CA LYS A 250 1.84 12.81 13.63
C LYS A 250 2.23 12.19 12.30
N SER A 251 2.28 10.86 12.24
CA SER A 251 2.70 10.09 11.08
C SER A 251 2.19 8.65 11.17
N PHE A 252 2.14 7.96 10.05
CA PHE A 252 1.76 6.56 9.99
C PHE A 252 2.93 5.59 10.04
N ALA A 253 2.60 4.34 10.34
CA ALA A 253 3.56 3.26 10.37
C ALA A 253 4.03 2.85 8.98
N GLU A 254 3.14 2.93 7.98
CA GLU A 254 3.48 2.83 6.56
C GLU A 254 3.89 4.21 6.02
N PHE A 255 4.96 4.75 6.61
CA PHE A 255 5.42 6.10 6.36
C PHE A 255 5.80 6.35 4.89
N ASN A 256 5.33 7.50 4.40
CA ASN A 256 5.57 8.11 3.10
C ASN A 256 5.24 7.22 1.89
N SER A 257 4.40 6.20 2.06
CA SER A 257 4.03 5.31 0.96
C SER A 257 3.02 5.97 0.01
N THR A 258 3.38 6.13 -1.26
CA THR A 258 2.45 6.62 -2.30
C THR A 258 1.22 5.71 -2.42
N THR A 259 1.40 4.40 -2.48
CA THR A 259 0.30 3.42 -2.54
C THR A 259 -0.57 3.51 -1.29
N TYR A 260 0.00 3.35 -0.10
CA TYR A 260 -0.82 3.20 1.11
C TYR A 260 -1.42 4.52 1.59
N TYR A 261 -0.75 5.67 1.44
CA TYR A 261 -1.34 6.98 1.75
C TYR A 261 -2.61 7.24 0.94
N SER A 262 -2.66 6.77 -0.30
CA SER A 262 -3.85 6.91 -1.12
C SER A 262 -5.04 6.08 -0.58
N VAL A 263 -4.76 4.88 -0.03
CA VAL A 263 -5.77 4.03 0.62
C VAL A 263 -6.18 4.60 1.99
N ASP A 264 -5.23 5.15 2.74
CA ASP A 264 -5.50 5.81 4.03
C ASP A 264 -6.43 7.02 3.84
N LEU A 265 -6.15 7.86 2.83
CA LEU A 265 -7.01 8.99 2.46
C LEU A 265 -8.41 8.52 2.03
N MET A 266 -8.52 7.43 1.28
CA MET A 266 -9.82 6.83 0.92
C MET A 266 -10.60 6.41 2.17
N ALA A 267 -9.95 5.70 3.12
CA ALA A 267 -10.58 5.28 4.37
C ALA A 267 -11.00 6.49 5.23
N LEU A 268 -10.16 7.51 5.36
CA LEU A 268 -10.50 8.75 6.09
C LEU A 268 -11.61 9.54 5.40
N GLY A 269 -11.66 9.52 4.07
CA GLY A 269 -12.78 10.04 3.28
C GLY A 269 -14.09 9.36 3.64
N LEU A 270 -14.09 8.03 3.79
CA LEU A 270 -15.23 7.26 4.28
C LEU A 270 -15.61 7.60 5.73
N TRP A 271 -14.65 7.80 6.63
CA TRP A 271 -14.94 8.27 7.99
C TRP A 271 -15.68 9.61 7.96
N ARG A 272 -15.17 10.56 7.16
CA ARG A 272 -15.76 11.89 7.02
C ARG A 272 -17.17 11.84 6.43
N ALA A 273 -17.36 11.05 5.38
CA ALA A 273 -18.58 11.03 4.59
C ALA A 273 -19.67 10.12 5.19
N CYS A 274 -19.28 8.98 5.75
CA CYS A 274 -20.19 7.92 6.17
C CYS A 274 -20.10 7.55 7.66
N GLY A 275 -19.06 8.01 8.37
CA GLY A 275 -18.87 7.74 9.79
C GLY A 275 -20.07 8.19 10.64
N LYS A 276 -20.42 7.39 11.64
CA LYS A 276 -21.64 7.58 12.45
C LYS A 276 -21.34 8.28 13.76
N SER A 277 -20.20 7.99 14.38
CA SER A 277 -19.78 8.63 15.62
C SER A 277 -19.06 9.98 15.37
N GLU A 278 -19.46 11.03 16.08
CA GLU A 278 -18.77 12.35 15.98
C GLU A 278 -17.36 12.30 16.57
N SER A 279 -17.13 11.52 17.64
CA SER A 279 -15.79 11.31 18.21
C SER A 279 -14.81 10.72 17.19
N ILE A 280 -15.23 9.67 16.48
CA ILE A 280 -14.43 9.03 15.42
C ILE A 280 -14.20 10.01 14.26
N ARG A 281 -15.23 10.76 13.84
CA ARG A 281 -15.07 11.81 12.81
C ARG A 281 -14.10 12.91 13.24
N ALA A 282 -14.09 13.30 14.52
CA ALA A 282 -13.12 14.26 15.05
C ALA A 282 -11.69 13.75 14.99
N ILE A 283 -11.46 12.51 15.41
CA ILE A 283 -10.15 11.83 15.28
C ILE A 283 -9.74 11.77 13.80
N GLY A 284 -10.65 11.34 12.92
CA GLY A 284 -10.39 11.25 11.49
C GLY A 284 -9.95 12.57 10.87
N ARG A 285 -10.56 13.70 11.26
CA ARG A 285 -10.15 15.04 10.80
C ARG A 285 -8.71 15.39 11.20
N GLU A 286 -8.31 15.08 12.43
CA GLU A 286 -6.95 15.36 12.90
C GLU A 286 -5.90 14.45 12.25
N VAL A 287 -6.25 13.18 12.07
CA VAL A 287 -5.41 12.20 11.38
C VAL A 287 -5.23 12.58 9.90
N GLU A 288 -6.32 12.91 9.20
CA GLU A 288 -6.29 13.33 7.79
C GLU A 288 -5.49 14.63 7.61
N LEU A 289 -5.65 15.59 8.53
CA LEU A 289 -4.85 16.81 8.55
C LEU A 289 -3.36 16.50 8.62
N GLY A 290 -2.93 15.67 9.59
CA GLY A 290 -1.51 15.35 9.73
C GLY A 290 -0.97 14.54 8.53
N LEU A 291 -1.78 13.69 7.91
CA LEU A 291 -1.39 13.00 6.67
C LEU A 291 -1.13 13.98 5.52
N TRP A 292 -2.03 14.94 5.29
CA TRP A 292 -1.83 15.99 4.28
C TRP A 292 -0.59 16.85 4.57
N GLU A 293 -0.31 17.14 5.84
CA GLU A 293 0.92 17.85 6.24
C GLU A 293 2.19 17.03 5.93
N ASN A 294 2.17 15.71 6.15
CA ASN A 294 3.28 14.83 5.76
C ASN A 294 3.44 14.78 4.23
N ILE A 295 2.36 14.66 3.48
CA ILE A 295 2.38 14.68 2.01
C ILE A 295 3.04 15.98 1.53
N ALA A 296 2.58 17.16 1.99
CA ALA A 296 3.20 18.43 1.59
C ALA A 296 4.67 18.55 2.00
N LEU A 297 5.05 17.99 3.15
CA LEU A 297 6.42 18.03 3.62
C LEU A 297 7.37 17.32 2.64
N PHE A 298 6.96 16.19 2.06
CA PHE A 298 7.76 15.37 1.14
C PHE A 298 7.46 15.59 -0.35
N TYR A 299 6.42 16.32 -0.72
CA TYR A 299 6.01 16.49 -2.12
C TYR A 299 6.82 17.53 -2.90
N ASN A 300 7.25 17.19 -4.12
CA ASN A 300 7.82 18.14 -5.07
C ASN A 300 6.84 18.43 -6.20
N ALA A 301 6.28 19.64 -6.23
CA ALA A 301 5.30 20.07 -7.24
C ALA A 301 5.86 20.17 -8.67
N GLU A 302 7.17 20.39 -8.85
CA GLU A 302 7.78 20.54 -10.18
C GLU A 302 8.08 19.18 -10.83
N MET A 303 8.27 18.15 -10.01
CA MET A 303 8.34 16.75 -10.41
C MET A 303 6.98 16.06 -10.37
N ALA A 304 5.99 16.68 -9.72
CA ALA A 304 4.69 16.12 -9.42
C ALA A 304 4.78 14.75 -8.73
N ASN A 305 5.69 14.57 -7.76
CA ASN A 305 5.87 13.31 -7.06
C ASN A 305 6.35 13.49 -5.60
N LEU A 306 6.18 12.46 -4.77
CA LEU A 306 6.74 12.41 -3.41
C LEU A 306 8.23 12.10 -3.45
N SER A 307 9.02 12.87 -2.71
CA SER A 307 10.38 12.47 -2.33
C SER A 307 10.29 11.25 -1.42
N GLY A 308 11.21 10.29 -1.59
CA GLY A 308 11.40 9.24 -0.60
C GLY A 308 12.01 9.78 0.71
N PRO A 309 12.31 8.89 1.67
CA PRO A 309 12.32 7.43 1.53
C PRO A 309 10.91 6.82 1.65
N PHE A 310 10.76 5.55 1.31
CA PHE A 310 9.47 4.85 1.37
C PHE A 310 9.58 3.59 2.23
N THR A 311 8.77 3.48 3.29
CA THR A 311 8.70 2.24 4.11
C THR A 311 8.13 1.08 3.30
N ARG A 312 7.20 1.42 2.41
CA ARG A 312 6.63 0.54 1.41
C ARG A 312 6.32 1.33 0.14
N GLY A 313 6.84 0.90 -0.99
CA GLY A 313 6.45 1.35 -2.31
C GLY A 313 6.58 0.18 -3.30
N TYR A 314 5.63 0.08 -4.22
CA TYR A 314 5.82 -0.80 -5.38
C TYR A 314 6.67 -0.09 -6.43
N GLU A 315 6.37 1.19 -6.62
CA GLU A 315 6.96 2.04 -7.64
C GLU A 315 7.49 3.34 -7.03
N MET A 316 8.33 4.03 -7.80
CA MET A 316 8.83 5.36 -7.48
C MET A 316 7.79 6.44 -7.79
N GLU A 317 7.01 6.26 -8.86
CA GLU A 317 6.02 7.25 -9.29
C GLU A 317 4.70 7.13 -8.52
N MET A 318 4.18 8.25 -8.01
CA MET A 318 2.88 8.29 -7.32
C MET A 318 1.66 8.04 -8.23
N THR A 319 1.86 8.00 -9.55
CA THR A 319 0.83 7.66 -10.54
C THR A 319 0.80 6.18 -10.88
N GLU A 320 1.79 5.41 -10.42
CA GLU A 320 1.91 3.98 -10.67
C GLU A 320 1.60 3.20 -9.39
N HIS A 321 0.76 2.17 -9.49
CA HIS A 321 0.34 1.34 -8.34
C HIS A 321 -0.12 2.18 -7.13
N SER A 322 -0.85 3.27 -7.38
CA SER A 322 -1.33 4.19 -6.35
C SER A 322 -2.52 4.98 -6.86
N MET A 323 -3.42 5.36 -5.96
CA MET A 323 -4.51 6.29 -6.25
C MET A 323 -4.12 7.76 -5.96
N LEU A 324 -2.88 8.03 -5.55
CA LEU A 324 -2.50 9.38 -5.09
C LEU A 324 -2.56 10.41 -6.21
N GLY A 325 -2.15 10.07 -7.44
CA GLY A 325 -2.32 10.93 -8.61
C GLY A 325 -3.78 11.31 -8.88
N VAL A 326 -4.69 10.34 -8.78
CA VAL A 326 -6.15 10.54 -8.90
C VAL A 326 -6.67 11.47 -7.81
N ILE A 327 -6.26 11.26 -6.56
CA ILE A 327 -6.63 12.12 -5.43
C ILE A 327 -6.12 13.55 -5.66
N PHE A 328 -4.89 13.71 -6.14
CA PHE A 328 -4.32 15.01 -6.49
C PHE A 328 -5.14 15.71 -7.58
N PHE A 329 -5.56 14.99 -8.62
CA PHE A 329 -6.46 15.55 -9.62
C PHE A 329 -7.81 16.00 -9.02
N LEU A 330 -8.41 15.20 -8.14
CA LEU A 330 -9.68 15.55 -7.48
C LEU A 330 -9.58 16.82 -6.63
N VAL A 331 -8.41 17.14 -6.07
CA VAL A 331 -8.22 18.31 -5.20
C VAL A 331 -7.62 19.54 -5.90
N LEU A 332 -6.79 19.33 -6.93
CA LEU A 332 -6.15 20.42 -7.69
C LEU A 332 -6.97 20.85 -8.91
N GLY A 333 -7.78 19.94 -9.47
CA GLY A 333 -8.71 20.21 -10.55
C GLY A 333 -8.07 20.30 -11.94
N ARG A 334 -8.74 21.04 -12.82
CA ARG A 334 -8.37 21.19 -14.25
C ARG A 334 -6.90 21.58 -14.45
N GLY A 335 -6.23 20.92 -15.40
CA GLY A 335 -4.81 21.06 -15.69
C GLY A 335 -3.97 19.90 -15.12
N TYR A 336 -4.53 19.13 -14.18
CA TYR A 336 -3.87 17.99 -13.55
C TYR A 336 -4.36 16.63 -14.08
N GLU A 337 -5.07 16.59 -15.22
CA GLU A 337 -5.56 15.35 -15.85
C GLU A 337 -4.43 14.35 -16.15
N HIS A 338 -3.20 14.85 -16.34
CA HIS A 338 -2.01 14.02 -16.57
C HIS A 338 -1.62 13.13 -15.37
N LEU A 339 -2.16 13.39 -14.17
CA LEU A 339 -1.97 12.55 -12.99
C LEU A 339 -2.95 11.37 -12.92
N VAL A 340 -3.98 11.36 -13.78
CA VAL A 340 -5.02 10.33 -13.81
C VAL A 340 -4.64 9.23 -14.80
N VAL A 341 -3.49 8.60 -14.55
CA VAL A 341 -2.96 7.49 -15.36
C VAL A 341 -3.62 6.19 -14.90
N PRO A 342 -4.27 5.42 -15.80
CA PRO A 342 -4.82 4.12 -15.44
C PRO A 342 -3.75 3.18 -14.91
N ASN A 343 -4.00 2.58 -13.74
CA ASN A 343 -3.11 1.62 -13.10
C ASN A 343 -3.91 0.52 -12.38
N VAL A 344 -3.22 -0.36 -11.66
CA VAL A 344 -3.84 -1.52 -10.98
C VAL A 344 -4.87 -1.17 -9.90
N GLU A 345 -4.88 0.07 -9.40
CA GLU A 345 -5.84 0.55 -8.40
C GLU A 345 -7.02 1.35 -9.01
N SER A 346 -7.04 1.59 -10.33
CA SER A 346 -8.05 2.43 -10.99
C SER A 346 -9.48 1.90 -10.90
N ALA A 347 -9.68 0.63 -10.56
CA ALA A 347 -11.01 0.11 -10.27
C ALA A 347 -11.71 0.88 -9.13
N SER A 348 -10.94 1.42 -8.19
CA SER A 348 -11.40 2.14 -6.99
C SER A 348 -11.82 3.60 -7.26
N ASP A 349 -11.52 4.12 -8.45
CA ASP A 349 -11.77 5.52 -8.85
C ASP A 349 -13.21 6.01 -8.60
N PRO A 350 -14.27 5.21 -8.84
CA PRO A 350 -15.63 5.61 -8.50
C PRO A 350 -15.86 5.87 -7.02
N LEU A 351 -15.23 5.09 -6.13
CA LEU A 351 -15.31 5.31 -4.70
C LEU A 351 -14.61 6.62 -4.30
N LEU A 352 -13.44 6.89 -4.87
CA LEU A 352 -12.70 8.14 -4.62
C LEU A 352 -13.51 9.38 -5.06
N ALA A 353 -14.13 9.32 -6.25
CA ALA A 353 -15.02 10.36 -6.73
C ALA A 353 -16.20 10.59 -5.77
N LEU A 354 -16.76 9.51 -5.20
CA LEU A 354 -17.91 9.56 -4.30
C LEU A 354 -17.57 10.19 -2.94
N VAL A 355 -16.46 9.80 -2.31
CA VAL A 355 -16.11 10.26 -0.94
C VAL A 355 -15.46 11.64 -0.92
N GLY A 356 -14.82 12.04 -2.02
CA GLY A 356 -14.10 13.31 -2.15
C GLY A 356 -12.93 13.47 -1.16
N PHE A 357 -12.26 14.62 -1.20
CA PHE A 357 -11.08 14.90 -0.36
C PHE A 357 -11.04 16.36 0.08
N GLN A 358 -10.53 16.61 1.29
CA GLN A 358 -10.42 17.95 1.86
C GLN A 358 -8.97 18.27 2.22
N VAL A 359 -8.30 19.02 1.34
CA VAL A 359 -6.93 19.50 1.59
C VAL A 359 -6.96 20.74 2.49
N PRO A 360 -6.20 20.77 3.59
CA PRO A 360 -6.05 21.97 4.43
C PRO A 360 -5.55 23.19 3.63
N GLU A 361 -6.08 24.38 3.92
CA GLU A 361 -5.75 25.60 3.15
C GLU A 361 -4.25 25.95 3.17
N HIS A 362 -3.54 25.68 4.27
CA HIS A 362 -2.09 25.93 4.36
C HIS A 362 -1.24 24.88 3.62
N VAL A 363 -1.81 23.72 3.30
CA VAL A 363 -1.13 22.64 2.55
C VAL A 363 -1.18 22.92 1.04
N LYS A 364 -2.30 23.46 0.54
CA LYS A 364 -2.53 23.69 -0.91
C LYS A 364 -1.37 24.38 -1.66
N PRO A 365 -0.71 25.43 -1.15
CA PRO A 365 0.40 26.08 -1.86
C PRO A 365 1.56 25.12 -2.18
N TYR A 366 1.86 24.17 -1.29
CA TYR A 366 2.93 23.18 -1.47
C TYR A 366 2.60 22.13 -2.54
N LEU A 367 1.32 21.87 -2.78
CA LEU A 367 0.88 20.95 -3.83
C LEU A 367 0.85 21.61 -5.21
N LEU A 368 0.63 22.92 -5.26
CA LEU A 368 0.51 23.66 -6.51
C LEU A 368 1.88 24.09 -7.08
N GLN A 369 2.82 24.49 -6.22
CA GLN A 369 4.09 25.10 -6.64
C GLN A 369 5.21 24.81 -5.64
N HIS A 370 6.45 24.74 -6.14
CA HIS A 370 7.62 24.63 -5.28
C HIS A 370 7.75 25.87 -4.38
N GLN A 371 7.65 25.66 -3.07
CA GLN A 371 7.69 26.73 -2.05
C GLN A 371 9.12 27.08 -1.59
N GLY A 372 10.14 26.51 -2.25
CA GLY A 372 11.55 26.71 -1.92
C GLY A 372 12.24 25.43 -1.46
N ASP A 373 13.56 25.46 -1.52
CA ASP A 373 14.40 24.31 -1.18
C ASP A 373 14.33 24.03 0.33
N ARG A 374 14.29 22.74 0.70
CA ARG A 374 14.11 22.37 2.10
C ARG A 374 14.82 21.08 2.48
N GLN A 375 15.37 21.10 3.69
CA GLN A 375 15.75 19.91 4.45
C GLN A 375 14.57 19.47 5.29
N VAL A 376 14.24 18.19 5.20
CA VAL A 376 13.19 17.53 5.97
C VAL A 376 13.82 16.50 6.89
N GLU A 377 13.31 16.43 8.12
CA GLU A 377 13.55 15.35 9.06
C GLU A 377 12.23 15.02 9.76
N LYS A 378 11.86 13.75 9.79
CA LYS A 378 10.61 13.27 10.38
C LYS A 378 10.82 11.91 11.04
N GLN A 379 10.47 11.82 12.31
CA GLN A 379 10.44 10.55 13.03
C GLN A 379 9.07 9.88 12.88
N PHE A 380 9.05 8.55 12.95
CA PHE A 380 7.83 7.74 12.95
C PHE A 380 8.09 6.36 13.59
N ARG A 381 7.03 5.69 14.05
CA ARG A 381 7.06 4.27 14.46
C ARG A 381 6.71 3.42 13.25
N GLU A 382 7.65 2.66 12.69
CA GLU A 382 7.34 1.73 11.60
C GLU A 382 6.51 0.54 12.13
N LEU A 383 5.75 -0.15 11.28
CA LEU A 383 5.16 -1.45 11.61
C LEU A 383 5.85 -2.55 10.81
N CYS A 384 6.66 -3.36 11.49
CA CYS A 384 7.27 -4.55 10.92
C CYS A 384 6.34 -5.75 11.13
N GLU A 385 5.32 -5.93 10.27
CA GLU A 385 4.27 -6.95 10.39
C GLU A 385 4.79 -8.40 10.55
N ARG A 386 6.00 -8.68 10.07
CA ARG A 386 6.67 -9.99 10.17
C ARG A 386 7.62 -10.09 11.36
N SER A 387 7.79 -9.07 12.17
CA SER A 387 8.67 -9.09 13.34
C SER A 387 7.95 -9.60 14.58
N LYS A 388 8.73 -9.92 15.62
CA LYS A 388 8.19 -10.39 16.89
C LYS A 388 7.23 -9.33 17.48
N PRO A 389 5.99 -9.68 17.83
CA PRO A 389 5.04 -8.74 18.42
C PRO A 389 5.59 -8.11 19.70
N GLY A 390 5.34 -6.80 19.86
CA GLY A 390 5.89 -5.98 20.94
C GLY A 390 7.30 -5.44 20.68
N GLU A 391 8.01 -5.99 19.69
CA GLU A 391 9.32 -5.52 19.21
C GLU A 391 9.27 -5.10 17.73
N ASN A 392 8.06 -5.02 17.16
CA ASN A 392 7.79 -4.79 15.75
C ASN A 392 7.52 -3.33 15.39
N THR A 393 7.77 -2.39 16.31
CA THR A 393 7.54 -0.95 16.09
C THR A 393 8.79 -0.10 16.28
N PRO A 394 9.85 -0.29 15.45
CA PRO A 394 11.09 0.45 15.61
C PRO A 394 10.88 1.95 15.36
N LEU A 395 11.60 2.77 16.12
CA LEU A 395 11.68 4.21 15.86
C LEU A 395 12.56 4.44 14.63
N CYS A 396 11.99 5.05 13.61
CA CYS A 396 12.68 5.38 12.38
C CYS A 396 12.80 6.90 12.21
N THR A 397 13.78 7.34 11.43
CA THR A 397 13.94 8.73 11.01
C THR A 397 14.02 8.79 9.49
N ALA A 398 13.06 9.46 8.86
CA ALA A 398 13.10 9.81 7.46
C ALA A 398 13.70 11.21 7.29
N THR A 399 14.60 11.34 6.32
CA THR A 399 15.24 12.60 5.93
C THR A 399 15.03 12.81 4.45
N ALA A 400 14.85 14.05 4.03
CA ALA A 400 14.84 14.40 2.62
C ALA A 400 15.48 15.76 2.38
N TRP A 401 16.09 15.92 1.20
CA TRP A 401 16.48 17.22 0.66
C TRP A 401 15.71 17.43 -0.63
N ILE A 402 14.92 18.51 -0.72
CA ILE A 402 14.01 18.76 -1.85
C ILE A 402 14.31 20.13 -2.43
N GLU A 403 14.79 20.15 -3.67
CA GLU A 403 14.97 21.33 -4.53
C GLU A 403 13.99 21.26 -5.70
N ARG A 404 14.01 22.26 -6.56
CA ARG A 404 13.17 22.29 -7.77
C ARG A 404 13.35 21.03 -8.64
N ASP A 405 14.60 20.74 -9.00
CA ASP A 405 14.94 19.74 -10.01
C ASP A 405 15.68 18.52 -9.42
N VAL A 406 15.84 18.45 -8.10
CA VAL A 406 16.41 17.29 -7.39
C VAL A 406 15.67 17.05 -6.08
N MET A 407 15.38 15.79 -5.76
CA MET A 407 14.97 15.40 -4.40
C MET A 407 15.65 14.09 -3.96
N ILE A 408 16.19 14.09 -2.75
CA ILE A 408 16.94 13.00 -2.13
C ILE A 408 16.17 12.52 -0.90
N GLY A 409 16.06 11.20 -0.72
CA GLY A 409 15.41 10.59 0.44
C GLY A 409 16.30 9.57 1.14
N GLY A 410 16.29 9.55 2.46
CA GLY A 410 17.05 8.60 3.28
C GLY A 410 16.32 8.21 4.56
N MET A 411 16.30 6.92 4.89
CA MET A 411 15.69 6.35 6.09
C MET A 411 16.72 5.67 6.99
N ALA A 412 16.65 5.95 8.29
CA ALA A 412 17.41 5.27 9.32
C ALA A 412 16.51 4.58 10.36
N GLY A 413 16.98 3.45 10.89
CA GLY A 413 16.32 2.71 11.99
C GLY A 413 15.29 1.66 11.55
N SER A 414 15.01 1.52 10.25
CA SER A 414 14.06 0.52 9.75
C SER A 414 14.59 -0.90 9.93
N LEU A 415 13.71 -1.77 10.40
CA LEU A 415 13.92 -3.23 10.49
C LEU A 415 12.97 -3.98 9.55
N ASN A 416 12.41 -3.28 8.58
CA ASN A 416 11.37 -3.82 7.73
C ASN A 416 11.93 -4.81 6.73
N THR A 417 11.34 -6.00 6.77
CA THR A 417 11.76 -7.11 5.92
C THR A 417 11.22 -7.00 4.50
N SER A 418 10.31 -6.05 4.24
CA SER A 418 9.60 -5.90 2.97
C SER A 418 10.51 -5.57 1.79
N GLY A 419 10.33 -6.29 0.67
CA GLY A 419 10.94 -5.92 -0.61
C GLY A 419 10.48 -4.54 -1.10
N GLN A 420 9.34 -4.05 -0.59
CA GLN A 420 8.80 -2.71 -0.87
C GLN A 420 9.52 -1.58 -0.13
N LEU A 421 10.45 -1.89 0.78
CA LEU A 421 11.24 -0.86 1.46
C LEU A 421 12.20 -0.19 0.47
N HIS A 422 12.15 1.13 0.38
CA HIS A 422 13.08 1.96 -0.39
C HIS A 422 13.76 2.94 0.58
N PRO A 423 14.86 2.51 1.22
CA PRO A 423 15.47 3.26 2.32
C PRO A 423 16.31 4.44 1.84
N ALA A 424 16.70 4.46 0.55
CA ALA A 424 17.49 5.51 -0.05
C ALA A 424 17.00 5.74 -1.49
N THR A 425 16.68 6.98 -1.82
CA THR A 425 16.06 7.36 -3.10
C THR A 425 16.63 8.68 -3.61
N LEU A 426 16.61 8.87 -4.93
CA LEU A 426 16.94 10.12 -5.59
C LEU A 426 16.05 10.29 -6.81
N TYR A 427 15.58 11.52 -7.04
CA TYR A 427 14.96 11.94 -8.28
C TYR A 427 15.69 13.17 -8.78
N TRP A 428 15.85 13.28 -10.09
CA TRP A 428 16.35 14.49 -10.70
C TRP A 428 15.74 14.73 -12.07
N LYS A 429 15.70 16.00 -12.45
CA LYS A 429 15.21 16.46 -13.73
C LYS A 429 16.36 17.12 -14.50
N THR A 430 16.53 16.73 -15.75
CA THR A 430 17.53 17.37 -16.62
C THR A 430 17.04 18.75 -17.09
N GLU A 431 17.93 19.56 -17.66
CA GLU A 431 17.56 20.84 -18.30
C GLU A 431 16.52 20.65 -19.41
N ALA A 432 16.50 19.49 -20.07
CA ALA A 432 15.51 19.12 -21.08
C ALA A 432 14.15 18.69 -20.48
N GLY A 433 14.01 18.71 -19.15
CA GLY A 433 12.79 18.36 -18.43
C GLY A 433 12.57 16.85 -18.25
N LYS A 434 13.56 16.01 -18.55
CA LYS A 434 13.45 14.55 -18.41
C LYS A 434 13.66 14.13 -16.96
N LEU A 435 12.72 13.34 -16.42
CA LEU A 435 12.77 12.81 -15.05
C LEU A 435 13.57 11.50 -15.02
N TYR A 436 14.39 11.37 -13.98
CA TYR A 436 15.16 10.17 -13.68
C TYR A 436 15.00 9.83 -12.20
N THR A 437 15.10 8.54 -11.89
CA THR A 437 14.97 8.03 -10.53
C THR A 437 16.12 7.09 -10.18
N MET A 438 16.42 7.00 -8.90
CA MET A 438 17.31 6.00 -8.33
C MET A 438 16.76 5.51 -7.00
N ARG A 439 16.78 4.20 -6.76
CA ARG A 439 16.45 3.60 -5.47
C ARG A 439 17.42 2.49 -5.08
N LEU A 440 17.66 2.38 -3.78
CA LEU A 440 18.43 1.27 -3.21
C LEU A 440 17.53 0.06 -2.95
N LEU A 441 17.92 -1.09 -3.49
CA LEU A 441 17.18 -2.35 -3.40
C LEU A 441 18.10 -3.50 -2.98
N ARG A 442 17.48 -4.64 -2.70
CA ARG A 442 18.18 -5.91 -2.45
C ARG A 442 17.48 -7.08 -3.13
N ARG A 443 18.24 -8.13 -3.43
CA ARG A 443 17.71 -9.43 -3.89
C ARG A 443 18.70 -10.56 -3.58
N GLU A 444 18.24 -11.80 -3.64
CA GLU A 444 19.19 -12.92 -3.85
C GLU A 444 19.74 -12.87 -5.27
N PRO A 445 20.96 -13.39 -5.52
CA PRO A 445 21.49 -13.54 -6.87
C PRO A 445 20.48 -14.23 -7.82
N GLY A 446 20.16 -13.56 -8.93
CA GLY A 446 19.16 -14.01 -9.90
C GLY A 446 17.69 -13.98 -9.41
N GLY A 447 17.44 -13.41 -8.23
CA GLY A 447 16.12 -13.24 -7.64
C GLY A 447 15.40 -11.98 -8.11
N ARG A 448 14.28 -11.67 -7.44
CA ARG A 448 13.48 -10.46 -7.66
C ARG A 448 13.57 -9.53 -6.44
N TRP A 449 13.39 -8.23 -6.66
CA TRP A 449 13.48 -7.21 -5.60
C TRP A 449 12.37 -7.31 -4.54
N GLY A 450 11.18 -7.78 -4.92
CA GLY A 450 10.00 -7.82 -4.06
C GLY A 450 10.00 -8.92 -2.97
N ALA A 451 11.11 -9.64 -2.78
CA ALA A 451 11.20 -10.69 -1.78
C ALA A 451 11.46 -10.13 -0.37
N HIS A 452 11.00 -10.85 0.67
CA HIS A 452 11.16 -10.46 2.06
C HIS A 452 12.45 -11.03 2.65
N TYR A 453 13.25 -10.18 3.31
CA TYR A 453 14.52 -10.58 3.91
C TYR A 453 14.67 -10.04 5.34
N ARG A 454 14.99 -10.93 6.27
CA ARG A 454 15.36 -10.61 7.66
C ARG A 454 16.86 -10.35 7.78
N GLY A 455 17.25 -9.65 8.85
CA GLY A 455 18.66 -9.44 9.19
C GLY A 455 19.36 -8.39 8.32
N ILE A 456 18.62 -7.39 7.85
CA ILE A 456 19.20 -6.27 7.11
C ILE A 456 18.71 -4.98 7.77
N THR A 457 19.63 -4.10 8.12
CA THR A 457 19.32 -2.79 8.72
C THR A 457 19.89 -1.68 7.86
N TYR A 458 19.07 -0.65 7.62
CA TYR A 458 19.42 0.51 6.82
C TYR A 458 19.56 1.75 7.69
N ASN A 459 20.65 2.48 7.48
CA ASN A 459 20.86 3.83 8.00
C ASN A 459 21.24 4.75 6.85
N ALA A 460 20.22 5.31 6.19
CA ALA A 460 20.37 6.28 5.13
C ALA A 460 20.00 7.69 5.61
N LYS A 461 20.77 8.68 5.18
CA LYS A 461 20.56 10.09 5.48
C LYS A 461 20.69 10.93 4.22
N ALA A 462 19.67 11.71 3.94
CA ALA A 462 19.65 12.69 2.85
C ALA A 462 19.97 14.08 3.40
N GLU A 463 20.92 14.75 2.79
CA GLU A 463 21.32 16.13 3.06
C GLU A 463 21.47 16.87 1.73
N LYS A 464 21.64 18.20 1.78
CA LYS A 464 21.96 18.97 0.58
C LYS A 464 23.17 18.36 -0.12
N ASP A 465 23.00 18.07 -1.42
CA ASP A 465 24.02 17.49 -2.30
C ASP A 465 24.58 16.12 -1.88
N GLN A 466 23.99 15.44 -0.88
CA GLN A 466 24.58 14.20 -0.35
C GLN A 466 23.54 13.16 0.08
N LEU A 467 23.76 11.91 -0.31
CA LEU A 467 23.09 10.73 0.21
C LEU A 467 24.13 9.80 0.86
N SER A 468 24.04 9.66 2.18
CA SER A 468 24.86 8.71 2.94
C SER A 468 24.05 7.48 3.27
N VAL A 469 24.60 6.28 3.05
CA VAL A 469 23.93 5.00 3.35
C VAL A 469 24.90 4.07 4.07
N GLN A 470 24.44 3.47 5.17
CA GLN A 470 25.08 2.33 5.81
C GLN A 470 24.11 1.16 5.84
N VAL A 471 24.57 -0.01 5.45
CA VAL A 471 23.80 -1.25 5.45
C VAL A 471 24.52 -2.28 6.30
N GLN A 472 23.81 -2.84 7.27
CA GLN A 472 24.28 -3.93 8.10
C GLN A 472 23.59 -5.23 7.69
N PHE A 473 24.36 -6.31 7.55
CA PHE A 473 23.88 -7.64 7.22
C PHE A 473 24.14 -8.60 8.38
N ASP A 474 23.06 -9.05 9.00
CA ASP A 474 23.01 -10.13 9.99
C ASP A 474 22.19 -11.29 9.42
N THR A 475 22.67 -11.83 8.29
CA THR A 475 22.00 -12.89 7.55
C THR A 475 23.04 -13.83 6.94
N PRO A 476 22.79 -15.16 6.97
CA PRO A 476 23.65 -16.14 6.31
C PRO A 476 23.36 -16.26 4.81
N ARG A 477 22.45 -15.43 4.25
CA ARG A 477 22.09 -15.45 2.84
C ARG A 477 23.06 -14.62 2.01
N GLU A 478 23.44 -15.15 0.86
CA GLU A 478 24.04 -14.35 -0.20
C GLU A 478 23.00 -13.39 -0.76
N LEU A 479 23.40 -12.12 -0.91
CA LEU A 479 22.52 -11.07 -1.39
C LEU A 479 23.25 -10.17 -2.38
N GLU A 480 22.48 -9.47 -3.20
CA GLU A 480 22.90 -8.37 -4.05
C GLU A 480 22.23 -7.11 -3.50
N LEU A 481 23.03 -6.13 -3.08
CA LEU A 481 22.57 -4.78 -2.80
C LEU A 481 22.79 -3.94 -4.06
N PHE A 482 21.79 -3.23 -4.55
CA PHE A 482 21.96 -2.51 -5.82
C PHE A 482 21.21 -1.19 -5.87
N PHE A 483 21.80 -0.22 -6.57
CA PHE A 483 21.11 1.00 -6.97
C PHE A 483 20.48 0.75 -8.34
N GLU A 484 19.15 0.75 -8.39
CA GLU A 484 18.40 0.75 -9.63
C GLU A 484 18.24 2.20 -10.09
N ILE A 485 18.66 2.50 -11.31
CA ILE A 485 18.56 3.82 -11.92
C ILE A 485 17.69 3.72 -13.17
N SER A 486 16.65 4.53 -13.26
CA SER A 486 15.68 4.53 -14.36
C SER A 486 15.66 5.87 -15.08
N GLY A 487 15.59 5.81 -16.41
CA GLY A 487 15.50 6.98 -17.28
C GLY A 487 16.07 6.74 -18.67
N GLU A 488 15.89 7.72 -19.55
CA GLU A 488 16.32 7.61 -20.95
C GLU A 488 17.84 7.78 -21.11
N GLN A 489 18.45 7.06 -22.07
CA GLN A 489 19.85 7.28 -22.49
C GLN A 489 20.91 7.09 -21.38
N LEU A 490 20.71 6.10 -20.51
CA LEU A 490 21.69 5.71 -19.50
C LEU A 490 22.78 4.80 -20.10
N ASP A 491 24.05 5.16 -19.94
CA ASP A 491 25.20 4.39 -20.44
C ASP A 491 26.04 3.84 -19.28
N SER A 492 26.11 2.51 -19.20
CA SER A 492 26.96 1.81 -18.24
C SER A 492 28.45 2.17 -18.32
N ALA A 493 28.95 2.64 -19.47
CA ALA A 493 30.36 3.01 -19.64
C ALA A 493 30.77 4.29 -18.87
N GLU A 494 29.79 5.09 -18.46
CA GLU A 494 29.97 6.33 -17.71
C GLU A 494 29.92 6.11 -16.17
N ILE A 495 29.88 4.85 -15.74
CA ILE A 495 29.80 4.44 -14.33
C ILE A 495 31.11 3.78 -13.90
N THR A 496 31.72 4.30 -12.84
CA THR A 496 32.94 3.76 -12.22
C THR A 496 32.76 3.58 -10.72
N ASP A 497 33.72 2.91 -10.07
CA ASP A 497 33.70 2.65 -8.61
C ASP A 497 33.62 3.94 -7.77
N SER A 498 34.14 5.06 -8.27
CA SER A 498 34.22 6.32 -7.52
C SER A 498 33.45 7.50 -8.15
N PHE A 499 32.83 7.30 -9.32
CA PHE A 499 32.16 8.37 -10.04
C PHE A 499 31.08 7.83 -10.97
N TRP A 500 29.87 8.40 -10.88
CA TRP A 500 28.75 8.08 -11.77
C TRP A 500 28.38 9.34 -12.57
N ARG A 501 28.61 9.31 -13.89
CA ARG A 501 28.10 10.35 -14.78
C ARG A 501 26.76 9.92 -15.34
N LEU A 502 25.71 10.65 -14.97
CA LEU A 502 24.34 10.42 -15.40
C LEU A 502 23.83 11.66 -16.17
N PRO A 503 22.79 11.53 -17.00
CA PRO A 503 22.22 12.69 -17.69
C PRO A 503 21.80 13.79 -16.70
N GLY A 504 22.44 14.95 -16.77
CA GLY A 504 22.17 16.10 -15.89
C GLY A 504 22.58 15.92 -14.43
N LEU A 505 23.32 14.87 -14.08
CA LEU A 505 23.72 14.60 -12.70
C LEU A 505 25.09 13.89 -12.66
N ASN A 506 26.04 14.48 -11.92
CA ASN A 506 27.31 13.85 -11.60
C ASN A 506 27.36 13.50 -10.12
N LEU A 507 27.76 12.27 -9.80
CA LEU A 507 27.92 11.81 -8.42
C LEU A 507 29.35 11.33 -8.17
N GLU A 508 30.03 11.92 -7.19
CA GLU A 508 31.21 11.32 -6.58
C GLU A 508 30.77 10.24 -5.59
N VAL A 509 31.45 9.09 -5.60
CA VAL A 509 31.06 7.91 -4.83
C VAL A 509 32.20 7.46 -3.94
N GLU A 510 31.95 7.46 -2.64
CA GLU A 510 32.82 6.81 -1.66
C GLU A 510 32.11 5.55 -1.15
N ALA A 511 32.59 4.37 -1.56
CA ALA A 511 32.00 3.09 -1.19
C ALA A 511 32.98 2.24 -0.35
N ASN A 512 32.51 1.74 0.78
CA ASN A 512 33.12 0.61 1.48
C ASN A 512 32.28 -0.63 1.18
N ALA A 513 32.50 -1.21 0.00
CA ALA A 513 31.82 -2.39 -0.52
C ALA A 513 32.74 -3.07 -1.56
N PRO A 514 32.47 -4.32 -1.97
CA PRO A 514 33.14 -4.92 -3.12
C PRO A 514 32.94 -4.08 -4.39
N SER A 515 33.81 -4.24 -5.39
CA SER A 515 33.61 -3.55 -6.68
C SER A 515 32.25 -3.93 -7.29
N PRO A 516 31.51 -2.94 -7.82
CA PRO A 516 30.18 -3.18 -8.36
C PRO A 516 30.23 -3.92 -9.70
N VAL A 517 29.15 -4.63 -10.01
CA VAL A 517 28.82 -5.12 -11.34
C VAL A 517 27.74 -4.21 -11.92
N ILE A 518 28.00 -3.62 -13.08
CA ILE A 518 27.03 -2.76 -13.77
C ILE A 518 26.21 -3.60 -14.74
N VAL A 519 24.89 -3.56 -14.59
CA VAL A 519 23.96 -4.32 -15.43
C VAL A 519 23.05 -3.35 -16.18
N GLN A 520 23.18 -3.32 -17.51
CA GLN A 520 22.25 -2.57 -18.35
C GLN A 520 20.90 -3.30 -18.42
N ARG A 521 19.80 -2.55 -18.26
CA ARG A 521 18.42 -3.02 -18.39
C ARG A 521 17.70 -2.22 -19.48
N ASP A 522 16.56 -2.73 -19.93
CA ASP A 522 15.65 -1.93 -20.74
C ASP A 522 15.08 -0.79 -19.87
N GLY A 523 15.27 0.46 -20.29
CA GLY A 523 14.84 1.65 -19.53
C GLY A 523 15.66 2.01 -18.28
N GLY A 524 16.81 1.36 -18.03
CA GLY A 524 17.59 1.61 -16.81
C GLY A 524 18.96 0.95 -16.73
N LEU A 525 19.65 1.16 -15.61
CA LEU A 525 20.85 0.39 -15.22
C LEU A 525 20.80 0.03 -13.74
N GLU A 526 21.45 -1.08 -13.38
CA GLU A 526 21.63 -1.51 -12.00
C GLU A 526 23.13 -1.46 -11.65
N ILE A 527 23.47 -0.86 -10.52
CA ILE A 527 24.82 -0.86 -9.95
C ILE A 527 24.82 -1.85 -8.78
N VAL A 528 25.35 -3.06 -9.00
CA VAL A 528 25.16 -4.21 -8.12
C VAL A 528 26.39 -4.49 -7.26
N TYR A 529 26.22 -4.48 -5.94
CA TYR A 529 27.23 -4.80 -4.94
C TYR A 529 26.93 -6.17 -4.31
N PRO A 530 27.72 -7.21 -4.61
CA PRO A 530 27.50 -8.53 -4.06
C PRO A 530 27.85 -8.58 -2.57
N TYR A 531 26.99 -9.19 -1.77
CA TYR A 531 27.23 -9.53 -0.38
C TYR A 531 27.40 -11.05 -0.24
N GLN A 532 28.59 -11.46 0.18
CA GLN A 532 28.88 -12.84 0.56
C GLN A 532 29.02 -12.93 2.09
N PRO A 533 28.19 -13.71 2.77
CA PRO A 533 28.22 -13.82 4.22
C PRO A 533 29.48 -14.57 4.65
N ALA A 534 30.21 -13.99 5.62
CA ALA A 534 31.30 -14.68 6.30
C ALA A 534 30.80 -15.25 7.64
N ALA A 535 31.19 -16.48 7.94
CA ALA A 535 30.67 -17.22 9.08
C ALA A 535 30.96 -16.48 10.42
N GLY A 536 29.90 -16.18 11.16
CA GLY A 536 29.99 -15.55 12.49
C GLY A 536 30.34 -14.06 12.49
N THR A 537 30.28 -13.37 11.35
CA THR A 537 30.57 -11.94 11.24
C THR A 537 29.38 -11.16 10.71
N ILE A 538 29.11 -10.01 11.32
CA ILE A 538 28.16 -9.03 10.78
C ILE A 538 28.81 -8.36 9.56
N GLY A 539 28.15 -8.44 8.41
CA GLY A 539 28.55 -7.73 7.21
C GLY A 539 28.19 -6.25 7.27
N GLN A 540 29.01 -5.39 6.68
CA GLN A 540 28.71 -3.96 6.55
C GLN A 540 29.08 -3.46 5.16
N MET A 541 28.23 -2.60 4.59
CA MET A 541 28.54 -1.80 3.42
C MET A 541 28.19 -0.33 3.71
N SER A 542 28.93 0.60 3.14
CA SER A 542 28.58 2.02 3.21
C SER A 542 28.84 2.75 1.90
N PHE A 543 28.01 3.75 1.62
CA PHE A 543 28.04 4.55 0.41
C PHE A 543 27.85 6.03 0.78
N ILE A 544 28.66 6.91 0.22
CA ILE A 544 28.43 8.35 0.23
C ILE A 544 28.37 8.80 -1.22
N LEU A 545 27.20 9.26 -1.65
CA LEU A 545 26.95 9.79 -2.99
C LEU A 545 26.87 11.31 -2.89
N LYS A 546 27.85 12.03 -3.45
CA LYS A 546 27.90 13.50 -3.43
C LYS A 546 27.62 14.05 -4.82
N ARG A 547 26.58 14.88 -4.94
CA ARG A 547 26.29 15.63 -6.15
C ARG A 547 27.38 16.68 -6.35
N VAL A 548 28.00 16.65 -7.52
CA VAL A 548 28.96 17.68 -7.94
C VAL A 548 28.40 18.44 -9.14
N GLN A 549 28.76 19.72 -9.24
CA GLN A 549 28.32 20.54 -10.36
C GLN A 549 28.85 19.98 -11.67
N THR A 550 27.99 20.01 -12.68
CA THR A 550 28.23 19.50 -14.03
C THR A 550 29.27 20.31 -14.80
#